data_AF-A0A820AG74-F1
#
_entry.id   AF-A0A820AG74-F1
#
_cell.length_a   1.000
_cell.length_b   1.000
_cell.length_c   1.000
_cell.angle_alpha   90.00
_cell.angle_beta   90.00
_cell.angle_gamma   90.00
#
_symmetry.space_group_name_H-M   'P 1'
#
loop_
_entity.id
_entity.type
_entity.pdbx_description
1 polymer ?
#
loop_
_entity_poly.entity_id
_entity_poly.type
_entity_poly.pdbx_seq_one_letter_code
_entity_poly.pdbx_strand_id
1 'polypeptide(L)'
;MTAENMLCRTWSKNVFNDYSSFNSQYALEILHSLGDVFDKMYLTNENLRKLLIESAERDDKRFYKLAAQAYYNFKKKKSFNLEKNFESKNYHTRTVYSQNKQNSYHIGVVHITSNSIQIMPRTWTDGNRVLRHPMINDINDFCLVDLESNFEKWSTKNCDYIKNVFVSGIEIGNRRYYFIGSSNSQLKKKSYWFVKADSLDDVHQKRKQLVDFDEINNLGKYIARVGLWFSSSMSTGITLTYVENTSEEFDRRIQKGEKCVTVIDDIKYDEYCFTDGNGLISNDLARLIAKILKCLVQTSEGEIYPSAYQIRMAGCKGVIIIDPDSKPNEFYVKIRPSMKKFSCNEWVLDINNYSRPIPTRLNNQIILLLSDLGVPDSTFFELQTRWFAQKQKFLPNKNDLLKNKIPLPANECRLLFGCALESDLKPNQCFIRYQLLDSDEKPLKVPKFQTVTGQVIVTKNPCPYAGDMLVLEAVDLPKLHCLRDVIVFSTKGNRPVCNQIGGSDLDGDQYFVYWGTELQLLRKVEPLDYKSPPATHLSTPKSISPLDFINHCLSMLSTSVHGQVFNLHQIVVDKNEEKCEQRTCQKLAKEMANMFSIAS
;
A
#
# COMPACT_ATOMS: atom_id res chain seq x y z
N MET A 1 26.90 -29.19 -35.02
CA MET A 1 26.42 -28.15 -34.08
C MET A 1 25.46 -27.26 -34.84
N THR A 2 24.17 -27.26 -34.50
CA THR A 2 23.14 -26.45 -35.16
C THR A 2 23.27 -24.97 -34.78
N ALA A 3 22.85 -24.08 -35.68
CA ALA A 3 22.92 -22.61 -35.51
C ALA A 3 22.18 -22.10 -34.25
N GLU A 4 21.24 -22.87 -33.71
CA GLU A 4 20.56 -22.61 -32.43
C GLU A 4 21.52 -22.66 -31.22
N ASN A 5 22.60 -23.45 -31.28
CA ASN A 5 23.61 -23.50 -30.20
C ASN A 5 24.60 -22.34 -30.25
N MET A 6 24.66 -21.55 -31.33
CA MET A 6 25.48 -20.32 -31.40
C MET A 6 24.75 -19.10 -30.81
N LEU A 7 23.43 -19.01 -30.97
CA LEU A 7 22.63 -17.86 -30.49
C LEU A 7 22.49 -17.83 -28.96
N CYS A 8 22.45 -18.98 -28.30
CA CYS A 8 22.38 -19.09 -26.83
C CYS A 8 23.69 -18.71 -26.09
N ARG A 9 24.76 -18.30 -26.80
CA ARG A 9 26.05 -17.91 -26.20
C ARG A 9 26.54 -16.49 -26.58
N THR A 10 25.71 -15.67 -27.23
CA THR A 10 26.18 -14.40 -27.86
C THR A 10 26.04 -13.13 -27.03
N TRP A 11 25.16 -13.09 -26.02
CA TRP A 11 25.06 -11.95 -25.09
C TRP A 11 25.93 -12.19 -23.87
N SER A 12 27.25 -11.97 -24.04
CA SER A 12 28.21 -12.04 -22.93
C SER A 12 28.41 -10.66 -22.29
N LYS A 13 28.99 -10.61 -21.08
CA LYS A 13 29.42 -9.35 -20.44
C LYS A 13 30.25 -8.48 -21.39
N ASN A 14 30.98 -9.07 -22.33
CA ASN A 14 31.78 -8.34 -23.31
C ASN A 14 30.93 -7.42 -24.22
N VAL A 15 29.72 -7.84 -24.63
CA VAL A 15 28.83 -7.00 -25.46
C VAL A 15 28.31 -5.80 -24.66
N PHE A 16 27.99 -6.00 -23.38
CA PHE A 16 27.55 -4.90 -22.52
C PHE A 16 28.71 -3.98 -22.11
N ASN A 17 29.94 -4.49 -22.06
CA ASN A 17 31.14 -3.70 -21.76
C ASN A 17 31.48 -2.70 -22.87
N ASP A 18 30.98 -2.90 -24.10
CA ASP A 18 31.05 -1.90 -25.18
C ASP A 18 30.26 -0.62 -24.86
N TYR A 19 29.38 -0.66 -23.84
CA TYR A 19 28.58 0.46 -23.38
C TYR A 19 29.08 0.94 -22.01
N SER A 20 29.68 2.12 -21.99
CA SER A 20 30.41 2.66 -20.83
C SER A 20 29.53 3.02 -19.62
N SER A 21 28.25 3.36 -19.83
CA SER A 21 27.33 3.74 -18.75
C SER A 21 26.27 2.67 -18.48
N PHE A 22 25.87 2.52 -17.21
CA PHE A 22 24.76 1.62 -16.85
C PHE A 22 23.46 1.99 -17.56
N ASN A 23 23.23 3.28 -17.82
CA ASN A 23 22.04 3.73 -18.52
C ASN A 23 22.00 3.22 -19.98
N SER A 24 23.16 3.21 -20.64
CA SER A 24 23.32 2.64 -21.98
C SER A 24 23.21 1.11 -21.98
N GLN A 25 23.81 0.43 -20.99
CA GLN A 25 23.66 -1.01 -20.83
C GLN A 25 22.19 -1.40 -20.61
N TYR A 26 21.47 -0.69 -19.73
CA TYR A 26 20.04 -0.91 -19.50
C TYR A 26 19.22 -0.66 -20.77
N ALA A 27 19.57 0.38 -21.55
CA ALA A 27 18.91 0.66 -22.83
C ALA A 27 19.08 -0.50 -23.83
N LEU A 28 20.26 -1.11 -23.87
CA LEU A 28 20.52 -2.29 -24.69
C LEU A 28 19.75 -3.51 -24.20
N GLU A 29 19.66 -3.74 -22.89
CA GLU A 29 18.87 -4.83 -22.28
C GLU A 29 17.38 -4.75 -22.61
N ILE A 30 16.82 -3.54 -22.66
CA ILE A 30 15.43 -3.33 -23.11
C ILE A 30 15.26 -3.83 -24.55
N LEU A 31 16.21 -3.50 -25.43
CA LEU A 31 16.14 -3.90 -26.84
C LEU A 31 16.36 -5.41 -26.99
N HIS A 32 17.30 -5.98 -26.25
CA HIS A 32 17.52 -7.44 -26.15
C HIS A 32 16.23 -8.16 -25.72
N SER A 33 15.45 -7.56 -24.82
CA SER A 33 14.15 -8.08 -24.37
C SER A 33 13.05 -8.07 -25.44
N LEU A 34 13.32 -7.59 -26.66
CA LEU A 34 12.48 -7.80 -27.85
C LEU A 34 12.64 -9.20 -28.46
N GLY A 35 13.64 -9.97 -28.00
CA GLY A 35 13.91 -11.35 -28.40
C GLY A 35 14.71 -11.45 -29.71
N ASP A 36 14.71 -12.65 -30.29
CA ASP A 36 15.56 -13.07 -31.41
C ASP A 36 15.60 -12.10 -32.61
N VAL A 37 14.53 -11.34 -32.83
CA VAL A 37 14.46 -10.36 -33.92
C VAL A 37 15.50 -9.27 -33.74
N PHE A 38 15.61 -8.67 -32.55
CA PHE A 38 16.61 -7.64 -32.29
C PHE A 38 18.00 -8.25 -32.23
N ASP A 39 18.14 -9.39 -31.56
CA ASP A 39 19.43 -10.07 -31.39
C ASP A 39 20.08 -10.41 -32.73
N LYS A 40 19.30 -10.99 -33.65
CA LYS A 40 19.77 -11.28 -34.99
C LYS A 40 20.19 -10.00 -35.70
N MET A 41 19.39 -8.92 -35.63
CA MET A 41 19.74 -7.64 -36.25
C MET A 41 21.06 -7.07 -35.70
N TYR A 42 21.24 -7.07 -34.38
CA TYR A 42 22.42 -6.52 -33.71
C TYR A 42 23.69 -7.32 -34.02
N LEU A 43 23.59 -8.65 -33.97
CA LEU A 43 24.74 -9.55 -34.17
C LEU A 43 25.19 -9.61 -35.64
N THR A 44 24.27 -9.46 -36.60
CA THR A 44 24.62 -9.54 -38.04
C THR A 44 24.93 -8.19 -38.70
N ASN A 45 24.54 -7.06 -38.11
CA ASN A 45 24.71 -5.73 -38.70
C ASN A 45 25.73 -4.88 -37.91
N GLU A 46 26.97 -4.84 -38.40
CA GLU A 46 28.04 -4.05 -37.79
C GLU A 46 27.78 -2.53 -37.80
N ASN A 47 27.13 -2.02 -38.84
CA ASN A 47 26.79 -0.60 -38.94
C ASN A 47 25.79 -0.19 -37.85
N LEU A 48 24.77 -1.02 -37.63
CA LEU A 48 23.81 -0.80 -36.55
C LEU A 48 24.50 -0.83 -35.19
N ARG A 49 25.39 -1.81 -34.95
CA ARG A 49 26.15 -1.92 -33.70
C ARG A 49 26.97 -0.67 -33.42
N LYS A 50 27.76 -0.24 -34.41
CA LYS A 50 28.58 0.97 -34.32
C LYS A 50 27.71 2.22 -34.07
N LEU A 51 26.60 2.34 -34.79
CA LEU A 51 25.64 3.44 -34.59
C LEU A 51 25.09 3.48 -33.16
N LEU A 52 24.72 2.33 -32.58
CA LEU A 52 24.21 2.25 -31.21
C LEU A 52 25.29 2.60 -30.17
N ILE A 53 26.53 2.11 -30.35
CA ILE A 53 27.66 2.41 -29.46
C ILE A 53 27.99 3.91 -29.51
N GLU A 54 28.22 4.48 -30.70
CA GLU A 54 28.49 5.92 -30.88
C GLU A 54 27.35 6.79 -30.32
N SER A 55 26.11 6.33 -30.49
CA SER A 55 24.92 6.99 -29.94
C SER A 55 24.88 7.00 -28.42
N ALA A 56 25.30 5.90 -27.80
CA ALA A 56 25.37 5.74 -26.36
C ALA A 56 26.52 6.56 -25.75
N GLU A 57 27.68 6.62 -26.41
CA GLU A 57 28.83 7.43 -25.99
C GLU A 57 28.54 8.94 -26.08
N ARG A 58 27.80 9.35 -27.11
CA ARG A 58 27.44 10.76 -27.33
C ARG A 58 26.48 11.33 -26.28
N ASP A 59 25.40 10.60 -25.96
CA ASP A 59 24.40 11.00 -24.95
C ASP A 59 23.62 9.76 -24.48
N ASP A 60 24.04 9.18 -23.36
CA ASP A 60 23.46 7.97 -22.81
C ASP A 60 21.99 8.14 -22.40
N LYS A 61 21.61 9.30 -21.86
CA LYS A 61 20.22 9.64 -21.48
C LYS A 61 19.32 9.68 -22.69
N ARG A 62 19.77 10.28 -23.79
CA ARG A 62 19.00 10.33 -25.04
C ARG A 62 18.96 8.96 -25.72
N PHE A 63 20.07 8.23 -25.72
CA PHE A 63 20.13 6.86 -26.21
C PHE A 63 19.08 5.96 -25.52
N TYR A 64 19.03 6.00 -24.18
CA TYR A 64 18.00 5.30 -23.41
C TYR A 64 16.57 5.65 -23.86
N LYS A 65 16.27 6.94 -24.07
CA LYS A 65 14.93 7.37 -24.50
C LYS A 65 14.56 6.80 -25.87
N LEU A 66 15.51 6.81 -26.82
CA LEU A 66 15.30 6.27 -28.15
C LEU A 66 15.11 4.75 -28.11
N ALA A 67 15.88 4.04 -27.28
CA ALA A 67 15.69 2.61 -27.04
C ALA A 67 14.31 2.28 -26.45
N ALA A 68 13.86 3.02 -25.44
CA ALA A 68 12.53 2.86 -24.86
C ALA A 68 11.42 3.14 -25.89
N GLN A 69 11.56 4.16 -26.73
CA GLN A 69 10.63 4.44 -27.82
C GLN A 69 10.61 3.32 -28.87
N ALA A 70 11.79 2.80 -29.25
CA ALA A 70 11.92 1.67 -30.16
C ALA A 70 11.18 0.44 -29.62
N TYR A 71 11.36 0.14 -28.34
CA TYR A 71 10.69 -0.96 -27.64
C TYR A 71 9.16 -0.87 -27.77
N TYR A 72 8.56 0.27 -27.41
CA TYR A 72 7.11 0.45 -27.48
C TYR A 72 6.58 0.42 -28.92
N ASN A 73 7.32 1.00 -29.87
CA ASN A 73 6.95 0.98 -31.28
C ASN A 73 6.95 -0.44 -31.84
N PHE A 74 7.98 -1.23 -31.50
CA PHE A 74 8.08 -2.63 -31.91
C PHE A 74 6.92 -3.46 -31.37
N LYS A 75 6.60 -3.33 -30.07
CA LYS A 75 5.45 -4.03 -29.44
C LYS A 75 4.10 -3.66 -30.09
N LYS A 76 3.94 -2.43 -30.61
CA LYS A 76 2.70 -1.99 -31.28
C LYS A 76 2.57 -2.43 -32.73
N LYS A 77 3.63 -2.27 -33.54
CA LYS A 77 3.54 -2.39 -35.00
C LYS A 77 4.11 -3.70 -35.57
N LYS A 78 4.84 -4.51 -34.78
CA LYS A 78 5.53 -5.76 -35.17
C LYS A 78 6.48 -5.67 -36.37
N SER A 79 6.66 -4.49 -36.99
CA SER A 79 7.70 -4.17 -37.96
C SER A 79 8.20 -2.75 -37.71
N PHE A 80 9.53 -2.58 -37.63
CA PHE A 80 10.15 -1.32 -37.29
C PHE A 80 11.60 -1.24 -37.81
N ASN A 81 11.97 -0.14 -38.49
CA ASN A 81 13.36 0.09 -38.90
C ASN A 81 14.13 0.73 -37.72
N LEU A 82 14.97 -0.07 -37.07
CA LEU A 82 15.69 0.33 -35.87
C LEU A 82 16.73 1.43 -36.15
N GLU A 83 17.43 1.39 -37.28
CA GLU A 83 18.47 2.36 -37.66
C GLU A 83 17.90 3.79 -37.72
N LYS A 84 16.71 3.95 -38.34
CA LYS A 84 16.02 5.24 -38.45
C LYS A 84 15.70 5.89 -37.11
N ASN A 85 15.59 5.12 -36.03
CA ASN A 85 15.33 5.66 -34.69
C ASN A 85 16.56 6.33 -34.09
N PHE A 86 17.76 5.84 -34.40
CA PHE A 86 19.02 6.30 -33.81
C PHE A 86 19.79 7.28 -34.73
N GLU A 87 19.22 7.68 -35.86
CA GLU A 87 19.78 8.74 -36.71
C GLU A 87 19.88 10.09 -35.99
N SER A 88 20.96 10.84 -36.26
CA SER A 88 21.29 12.12 -35.62
C SER A 88 20.16 13.16 -35.62
N LYS A 89 19.27 13.16 -36.62
CA LYS A 89 18.12 14.07 -36.70
C LYS A 89 17.12 13.91 -35.55
N ASN A 90 17.02 12.72 -34.94
CA ASN A 90 16.12 12.46 -33.80
C ASN A 90 16.68 12.94 -32.46
N TYR A 91 17.94 13.40 -32.43
CA TYR A 91 18.56 13.98 -31.25
C TYR A 91 18.17 15.46 -31.02
N HIS A 92 17.62 16.14 -32.04
CA HIS A 92 17.23 17.56 -31.96
C HIS A 92 15.76 17.80 -31.58
N THR A 93 14.92 16.77 -31.48
CA THR A 93 13.51 16.95 -31.11
C THR A 93 13.37 17.24 -29.61
N ARG A 94 13.11 18.51 -29.29
CA ARG A 94 12.79 19.00 -27.93
C ARG A 94 11.62 18.19 -27.39
N THR A 95 11.84 17.44 -26.32
CA THR A 95 10.80 16.62 -25.69
C THR A 95 10.64 17.01 -24.24
N VAL A 96 9.40 17.39 -23.91
CA VAL A 96 8.89 17.79 -22.60
C VAL A 96 9.18 16.67 -21.59
N TYR A 97 10.16 16.89 -20.70
CA TYR A 97 10.19 16.11 -19.46
C TYR A 97 8.97 16.56 -18.66
N SER A 98 8.03 15.64 -18.43
CA SER A 98 6.98 15.85 -17.44
C SER A 98 7.67 16.09 -16.10
N GLN A 99 7.27 17.17 -15.44
CA GLN A 99 7.75 17.65 -14.15
C GLN A 99 8.06 16.51 -13.18
N ASN A 100 9.21 16.58 -12.50
CA ASN A 100 9.52 15.75 -11.33
C ASN A 100 8.33 15.82 -10.36
N LYS A 101 7.54 14.75 -10.27
CA LYS A 101 6.59 14.59 -9.18
C LYS A 101 7.43 14.39 -7.91
N GLN A 102 7.23 15.27 -6.94
CA GLN A 102 7.84 15.17 -5.62
C GLN A 102 7.54 13.77 -5.05
N ASN A 103 8.56 13.07 -4.53
CA ASN A 103 8.48 11.70 -3.99
C ASN A 103 8.18 10.57 -5.00
N SER A 104 8.44 10.75 -6.29
CA SER A 104 8.42 9.66 -7.29
C SER A 104 9.83 9.29 -7.77
N TYR A 105 10.04 8.01 -8.07
CA TYR A 105 11.34 7.44 -8.47
C TYR A 105 11.22 6.73 -9.82
N HIS A 106 12.21 6.91 -10.70
CA HIS A 106 12.27 6.27 -12.01
C HIS A 106 13.16 5.02 -11.94
N ILE A 107 12.54 3.85 -11.87
CA ILE A 107 13.23 2.59 -11.50
C ILE A 107 13.25 1.57 -12.63
N GLY A 108 14.22 0.67 -12.61
CA GLY A 108 14.24 -0.51 -13.47
C GLY A 108 13.06 -1.44 -13.19
N VAL A 109 12.52 -2.07 -14.23
CA VAL A 109 11.43 -3.06 -14.10
C VAL A 109 11.80 -4.31 -14.90
N VAL A 110 11.58 -5.46 -14.29
CA VAL A 110 11.82 -6.78 -14.87
C VAL A 110 10.52 -7.57 -14.80
N HIS A 111 10.08 -8.12 -15.93
CA HIS A 111 8.94 -9.02 -15.97
C HIS A 111 9.41 -10.46 -16.12
N ILE A 112 8.98 -11.33 -15.20
CA ILE A 112 9.26 -12.77 -15.28
C ILE A 112 7.99 -13.49 -15.75
N THR A 113 8.14 -14.20 -16.85
CA THR A 113 7.12 -15.08 -17.44
C THR A 113 7.50 -16.54 -17.21
N SER A 114 6.65 -17.48 -17.61
CA SER A 114 6.92 -18.91 -17.42
C SER A 114 8.21 -19.39 -18.13
N ASN A 115 8.65 -18.67 -19.17
CA ASN A 115 9.72 -19.10 -20.09
C ASN A 115 10.80 -18.02 -20.33
N SER A 116 10.64 -16.80 -19.82
CA SER A 116 11.56 -15.69 -20.12
C SER A 116 11.60 -14.62 -19.04
N ILE A 117 12.74 -13.94 -18.93
CA ILE A 117 12.95 -12.71 -18.17
C ILE A 117 13.03 -11.56 -19.18
N GLN A 118 12.21 -10.53 -18.98
CA GLN A 118 12.16 -9.36 -19.87
C GLN A 118 12.48 -8.09 -19.09
N ILE A 119 13.52 -7.39 -19.50
CA ILE A 119 13.85 -6.05 -18.99
C ILE A 119 12.95 -5.03 -19.68
N MET A 120 12.21 -4.27 -18.89
CA MET A 120 11.22 -3.32 -19.37
C MET A 120 11.80 -1.90 -19.34
N PRO A 121 11.30 -0.97 -20.17
CA PRO A 121 11.55 0.45 -19.96
C PRO A 121 11.20 0.87 -18.53
N ARG A 122 12.07 1.67 -17.90
CA ARG A 122 11.89 2.13 -16.52
C ARG A 122 10.57 2.83 -16.31
N THR A 123 9.96 2.63 -15.14
CA THR A 123 8.66 3.20 -14.77
C THR A 123 8.78 4.14 -13.57
N TRP A 124 7.81 5.04 -13.45
CA TRP A 124 7.69 5.88 -12.26
C TRP A 124 6.93 5.10 -11.18
N THR A 125 7.50 5.07 -9.98
CA THR A 125 6.87 4.49 -8.80
C THR A 125 6.84 5.51 -7.65
N ASP A 126 5.92 5.31 -6.73
CA ASP A 126 5.89 6.07 -5.48
C ASP A 126 7.11 5.71 -4.62
N GLY A 127 7.58 6.68 -3.84
CA GLY A 127 8.66 6.48 -2.88
C GLY A 127 8.31 5.51 -1.75
N ASN A 128 9.35 4.91 -1.18
CA ASN A 128 9.27 4.19 0.10
C ASN A 128 10.58 4.42 0.87
N ARG A 129 10.63 4.00 2.14
CA ARG A 129 11.78 4.28 3.03
C ARG A 129 13.06 3.61 2.55
N VAL A 130 12.99 2.41 1.99
CA VAL A 130 14.19 1.70 1.52
C VAL A 130 14.92 2.44 0.40
N LEU A 131 14.18 3.12 -0.49
CA LEU A 131 14.76 3.90 -1.59
C LEU A 131 15.49 5.17 -1.12
N ARG A 132 15.32 5.54 0.14
CA ARG A 132 15.97 6.68 0.80
C ARG A 132 17.01 6.26 1.84
N HIS A 133 17.17 4.95 2.05
CA HIS A 133 18.04 4.45 3.11
C HIS A 133 19.52 4.68 2.74
N PRO A 134 20.40 5.07 3.68
CA PRO A 134 21.81 5.36 3.40
C PRO A 134 22.61 4.21 2.79
N MET A 135 22.14 2.97 2.94
CA MET A 135 22.78 1.80 2.30
C MET A 135 22.71 1.82 0.77
N ILE A 136 21.98 2.77 0.18
CA ILE A 136 21.69 2.87 -1.25
C ILE A 136 22.35 4.13 -1.80
N ASN A 137 23.25 3.93 -2.76
CA ASN A 137 24.01 5.02 -3.39
C ASN A 137 23.31 5.59 -4.63
N ASP A 138 22.66 4.73 -5.42
CA ASP A 138 22.03 5.09 -6.69
C ASP A 138 20.64 4.43 -6.77
N ILE A 139 19.64 5.15 -7.26
CA ILE A 139 18.29 4.60 -7.49
C ILE A 139 18.32 3.43 -8.49
N ASN A 140 19.29 3.42 -9.40
CA ASN A 140 19.53 2.33 -10.35
C ASN A 140 20.07 1.06 -9.69
N ASP A 141 20.43 1.12 -8.40
CA ASP A 141 20.72 -0.09 -7.61
C ASP A 141 19.45 -0.84 -7.23
N PHE A 142 18.26 -0.34 -7.55
CA PHE A 142 17.01 -1.08 -7.43
C PHE A 142 16.36 -1.39 -8.77
N CYS A 143 15.69 -2.54 -8.79
CA CYS A 143 14.68 -2.84 -9.80
C CYS A 143 13.45 -3.50 -9.16
N LEU A 144 12.31 -3.33 -9.79
CA LEU A 144 11.08 -4.03 -9.46
C LEU A 144 10.93 -5.24 -10.36
N VAL A 145 10.68 -6.40 -9.76
CA VAL A 145 10.48 -7.66 -10.46
C VAL A 145 9.02 -8.07 -10.32
N ASP A 146 8.29 -8.08 -11.43
CA ASP A 146 6.90 -8.47 -11.49
C ASP A 146 6.75 -9.86 -12.11
N LEU A 147 6.02 -10.75 -11.43
CA LEU A 147 5.68 -12.07 -11.97
C LEU A 147 4.39 -11.99 -12.79
N GLU A 148 4.32 -12.75 -13.88
CA GLU A 148 3.14 -12.79 -14.75
C GLU A 148 1.87 -13.23 -14.00
N SER A 149 0.72 -12.64 -14.38
CA SER A 149 -0.57 -12.81 -13.71
C SER A 149 -1.06 -14.27 -13.63
N ASN A 150 -0.70 -15.11 -14.59
CA ASN A 150 -1.10 -16.52 -14.68
C ASN A 150 -0.23 -17.49 -13.85
N PHE A 151 0.57 -16.99 -12.90
CA PHE A 151 1.42 -17.80 -12.01
C PHE A 151 0.67 -18.98 -11.35
N GLU A 152 -0.63 -18.87 -11.08
CA GLU A 152 -1.41 -19.94 -10.44
C GLU A 152 -1.56 -21.21 -11.29
N LYS A 153 -1.27 -21.14 -12.59
CA LYS A 153 -1.29 -22.29 -13.51
C LYS A 153 0.09 -22.92 -13.70
N TRP A 154 1.08 -22.46 -12.94
CA TRP A 154 2.48 -22.85 -13.15
C TRP A 154 2.75 -24.24 -12.57
N SER A 155 3.49 -25.04 -13.33
CA SER A 155 3.90 -26.39 -12.91
C SER A 155 4.98 -26.33 -11.81
N THR A 156 5.26 -27.45 -11.14
CA THR A 156 6.38 -27.57 -10.19
C THR A 156 7.70 -27.07 -10.79
N LYS A 157 7.94 -27.37 -12.08
CA LYS A 157 9.13 -26.92 -12.82
C LYS A 157 9.24 -25.38 -12.91
N ASN A 158 8.11 -24.69 -13.01
CA ASN A 158 8.06 -23.24 -13.06
C ASN A 158 8.29 -22.61 -11.66
N CYS A 159 7.86 -23.28 -10.58
CA CYS A 159 8.19 -22.88 -9.21
C CYS A 159 9.70 -23.01 -8.94
N ASP A 160 10.31 -24.11 -9.37
CA ASP A 160 11.77 -24.30 -9.27
C ASP A 160 12.52 -23.25 -10.07
N TYR A 161 12.04 -22.91 -11.27
CA TYR A 161 12.59 -21.83 -12.09
C TYR A 161 12.59 -20.48 -11.36
N ILE A 162 11.46 -20.05 -10.79
CA ILE A 162 11.42 -18.79 -10.01
C ILE A 162 12.34 -18.86 -8.81
N LYS A 163 12.32 -19.98 -8.07
CA LYS A 163 13.18 -20.14 -6.91
C LYS A 163 14.65 -19.96 -7.31
N ASN A 164 15.07 -20.55 -8.43
CA ASN A 164 16.41 -20.37 -8.96
C ASN A 164 16.71 -18.93 -9.34
N VAL A 165 15.75 -18.18 -9.90
CA VAL A 165 15.91 -16.74 -10.18
C VAL A 165 16.08 -15.93 -8.88
N PHE A 166 15.28 -16.19 -7.85
CA PHE A 166 15.37 -15.48 -6.58
C PHE A 166 16.67 -15.80 -5.83
N VAL A 167 17.18 -17.02 -5.96
CA VAL A 167 18.45 -17.46 -5.35
C VAL A 167 19.67 -16.95 -6.13
N SER A 168 19.64 -17.04 -7.47
CA SER A 168 20.79 -16.66 -8.31
C SER A 168 20.88 -15.17 -8.58
N GLY A 169 19.77 -14.44 -8.42
CA GLY A 169 19.63 -13.06 -8.81
C GLY A 169 19.36 -12.89 -10.31
N ILE A 170 19.21 -11.63 -10.73
CA ILE A 170 18.96 -11.21 -12.11
C ILE A 170 20.09 -10.29 -12.54
N GLU A 171 20.62 -10.50 -13.74
CA GLU A 171 21.61 -9.60 -14.33
C GLU A 171 20.90 -8.55 -15.20
N ILE A 172 21.34 -7.30 -15.07
CA ILE A 172 20.93 -6.20 -15.96
C ILE A 172 22.20 -5.45 -16.33
N GLY A 173 22.64 -5.57 -17.57
CA GLY A 173 23.95 -5.11 -18.00
C GLY A 173 25.04 -5.81 -17.19
N ASN A 174 25.95 -5.05 -16.59
CA ASN A 174 27.03 -5.59 -15.77
C ASN A 174 26.69 -5.71 -14.27
N ARG A 175 25.47 -5.39 -13.85
CA ARG A 175 25.04 -5.42 -12.44
C ARG A 175 24.19 -6.65 -12.17
N ARG A 176 24.37 -7.25 -10.99
CA ARG A 176 23.52 -8.33 -10.49
C ARG A 176 22.63 -7.84 -9.35
N TYR A 177 21.37 -8.24 -9.41
CA TYR A 177 20.31 -7.82 -8.50
C TYR A 177 19.73 -9.03 -7.78
N TYR A 178 19.51 -8.90 -6.48
CA TYR A 178 19.02 -9.95 -5.61
C TYR A 178 17.78 -9.47 -4.85
N PHE A 179 16.84 -10.39 -4.59
CA PHE A 179 15.61 -10.07 -3.89
C PHE A 179 15.90 -9.50 -2.50
N ILE A 180 15.43 -8.29 -2.16
CA ILE A 180 15.64 -7.69 -0.84
C ILE A 180 14.37 -7.70 0.01
N GLY A 181 13.18 -7.55 -0.58
CA GLY A 181 11.92 -7.58 0.16
C GLY A 181 10.74 -7.02 -0.64
N SER A 182 9.56 -7.06 -0.01
CA SER A 182 8.31 -6.54 -0.58
C SER A 182 7.39 -6.08 0.54
N SER A 183 6.54 -5.10 0.27
CA SER A 183 5.42 -4.81 1.16
C SER A 183 4.28 -5.84 0.98
N ASN A 184 3.39 -5.97 1.97
CA ASN A 184 2.25 -6.88 1.91
C ASN A 184 1.35 -6.64 0.68
N SER A 185 1.19 -5.39 0.23
CA SER A 185 0.42 -5.07 -0.97
C SER A 185 1.13 -5.50 -2.26
N GLN A 186 2.46 -5.44 -2.29
CA GLN A 186 3.27 -5.89 -3.42
C GLN A 186 3.32 -7.42 -3.51
N LEU A 187 3.43 -8.12 -2.38
CA LEU A 187 3.32 -9.59 -2.33
C LEU A 187 2.01 -10.07 -2.98
N LYS A 188 0.87 -9.42 -2.64
CA LYS A 188 -0.44 -9.70 -3.27
C LYS A 188 -0.47 -9.41 -4.77
N LYS A 189 0.28 -8.41 -5.22
CA LYS A 189 0.44 -8.06 -6.65
C LYS A 189 1.53 -8.88 -7.34
N LYS A 190 2.18 -9.82 -6.66
CA LYS A 190 3.30 -10.63 -7.17
C LYS A 190 4.46 -9.75 -7.67
N SER A 191 4.75 -8.69 -6.93
CA SER A 191 5.74 -7.66 -7.23
C SER A 191 6.83 -7.61 -6.15
N TYR A 192 8.09 -7.53 -6.55
CA TYR A 192 9.24 -7.75 -5.66
C TYR A 192 10.35 -6.74 -5.86
N TRP A 193 10.91 -6.21 -4.78
CA TRP A 193 12.09 -5.34 -4.89
C TRP A 193 13.36 -6.18 -4.89
N PHE A 194 14.20 -5.91 -5.88
CA PHE A 194 15.54 -6.45 -6.00
C PHE A 194 16.54 -5.30 -5.89
N VAL A 195 17.67 -5.56 -5.24
CA VAL A 195 18.75 -4.59 -5.03
C VAL A 195 20.05 -5.13 -5.61
N LYS A 196 20.90 -4.24 -6.12
CA LYS A 196 22.26 -4.54 -6.55
C LYS A 196 23.04 -5.11 -5.36
N ALA A 197 23.66 -6.26 -5.56
CA ALA A 197 24.48 -6.93 -4.55
C ALA A 197 25.40 -7.97 -5.21
N ASP A 198 26.46 -8.34 -4.50
CA ASP A 198 27.45 -9.30 -5.01
C ASP A 198 27.05 -10.76 -4.70
N SER A 199 26.24 -10.96 -3.66
CA SER A 199 25.81 -12.28 -3.20
C SER A 199 24.49 -12.22 -2.41
N LEU A 200 23.92 -13.40 -2.11
CA LEU A 200 22.79 -13.51 -1.19
C LEU A 200 23.14 -13.06 0.23
N ASP A 201 24.38 -13.29 0.67
CA ASP A 201 24.84 -12.89 1.99
C ASP A 201 24.95 -11.37 2.10
N ASP A 202 25.42 -10.68 1.05
CA ASP A 202 25.43 -9.21 0.98
C ASP A 202 24.00 -8.64 1.16
N VAL A 203 23.00 -9.17 0.44
CA VAL A 203 21.62 -8.72 0.63
C VAL A 203 21.09 -9.03 2.02
N HIS A 204 21.47 -10.16 2.60
CA HIS A 204 21.06 -10.49 3.96
C HIS A 204 21.64 -9.49 4.97
N GLN A 205 22.89 -9.04 4.81
CA GLN A 205 23.46 -7.95 5.63
C GLN A 205 22.72 -6.64 5.41
N LYS A 206 22.33 -6.30 4.17
CA LYS A 206 21.49 -5.11 3.91
C LYS A 206 20.15 -5.17 4.63
N ARG A 207 19.50 -6.34 4.70
CA ARG A 207 18.25 -6.50 5.48
C ARG A 207 18.45 -6.31 6.98
N LYS A 208 19.58 -6.78 7.54
CA LYS A 208 19.90 -6.56 8.97
C LYS A 208 20.07 -5.08 9.33
N GLN A 209 20.45 -4.23 8.37
CA GLN A 209 20.48 -2.78 8.57
C GLN A 209 19.07 -2.16 8.66
N LEU A 210 18.05 -2.83 8.08
CA LEU A 210 16.66 -2.35 8.11
C LEU A 210 15.92 -2.77 9.38
N VAL A 211 16.13 -4.00 9.82
CA VAL A 211 15.44 -4.59 10.96
C VAL A 211 16.43 -5.48 11.71
N ASP A 212 16.58 -5.23 13.01
CA ASP A 212 17.38 -6.10 13.87
C ASP A 212 16.68 -7.46 14.02
N PHE A 213 17.41 -8.52 13.69
CA PHE A 213 16.92 -9.89 13.76
C PHE A 213 16.91 -10.43 15.19
N ASP A 214 17.84 -9.99 16.04
CA ASP A 214 17.99 -10.55 17.39
C ASP A 214 16.77 -10.23 18.27
N GLU A 215 16.01 -9.19 17.92
CA GLU A 215 14.72 -8.85 18.53
C GLU A 215 13.54 -9.71 18.02
N ILE A 216 13.65 -10.37 16.86
CA ILE A 216 12.53 -11.03 16.16
C ILE A 216 12.83 -12.49 15.86
N ASN A 217 12.36 -13.36 16.76
CA ASN A 217 12.55 -14.81 16.68
C ASN A 217 11.55 -15.57 15.77
N ASN A 218 10.81 -14.88 14.90
CA ASN A 218 9.81 -15.50 14.02
C ASN A 218 9.97 -15.00 12.57
N LEU A 219 10.13 -15.93 11.62
CA LEU A 219 10.38 -15.64 10.20
C LEU A 219 9.25 -14.83 9.54
N GLY A 220 7.99 -15.16 9.82
CA GLY A 220 6.84 -14.42 9.29
C GLY A 220 6.82 -12.97 9.81
N LYS A 221 7.01 -12.78 11.12
CA LYS A 221 7.12 -11.45 11.72
C LYS A 221 8.30 -10.66 11.15
N TYR A 222 9.46 -11.29 11.00
CA TYR A 222 10.65 -10.66 10.43
C TYR A 222 10.39 -10.17 8.99
N ILE A 223 9.83 -11.02 8.13
CA ILE A 223 9.45 -10.64 6.76
C ILE A 223 8.44 -9.49 6.76
N ALA A 224 7.43 -9.54 7.64
CA ALA A 224 6.46 -8.47 7.79
C ALA A 224 7.12 -7.14 8.21
N ARG A 225 8.12 -7.17 9.13
CA ARG A 225 8.87 -5.97 9.56
C ARG A 225 9.76 -5.42 8.46
N VAL A 226 10.47 -6.27 7.73
CA VAL A 226 11.24 -5.86 6.54
C VAL A 226 10.29 -5.22 5.51
N GLY A 227 9.11 -5.80 5.29
CA GLY A 227 8.08 -5.27 4.38
C GLY A 227 7.58 -3.86 4.72
N LEU A 228 7.74 -3.39 5.97
CA LEU A 228 7.38 -2.03 6.38
C LEU A 228 8.29 -0.95 5.77
N TRP A 229 9.49 -1.30 5.32
CA TRP A 229 10.40 -0.38 4.62
C TRP A 229 10.03 -0.17 3.15
N PHE A 230 9.35 -1.15 2.55
CA PHE A 230 8.93 -1.14 1.15
C PHE A 230 7.52 -0.56 0.94
N SER A 231 6.82 -0.22 2.02
CA SER A 231 5.49 0.39 1.96
C SER A 231 5.58 1.79 1.37
N SER A 232 4.75 2.07 0.36
CA SER A 232 4.67 3.39 -0.27
C SER A 232 4.42 4.47 0.78
N SER A 233 5.27 5.51 0.77
CA SER A 233 5.28 6.57 1.77
C SER A 233 5.95 7.83 1.24
N MET A 234 5.36 8.96 1.57
CA MET A 234 5.89 10.29 1.35
C MET A 234 6.76 10.69 2.53
N SER A 235 8.02 11.02 2.27
CA SER A 235 8.87 11.55 3.34
C SER A 235 8.54 12.99 3.64
N THR A 236 8.44 13.32 4.92
CA THR A 236 8.29 14.71 5.38
C THR A 236 9.64 15.40 5.59
N GLY A 237 10.73 14.63 5.72
CA GLY A 237 12.03 15.14 6.15
C GLY A 237 12.07 15.61 7.61
N ILE A 238 10.99 15.44 8.37
CA ILE A 238 10.93 15.81 9.78
C ILE A 238 11.60 14.72 10.60
N THR A 239 12.70 15.08 11.27
CA THR A 239 13.34 14.26 12.29
C THR A 239 12.83 14.70 13.66
N LEU A 240 12.46 13.74 14.51
CA LEU A 240 11.98 13.96 15.87
C LEU A 240 13.01 13.46 16.89
N THR A 241 13.17 14.19 17.99
CA THR A 241 13.96 13.72 19.13
C THR A 241 13.09 12.82 20.00
N TYR A 242 13.50 11.57 20.18
CA TYR A 242 12.82 10.64 21.08
C TYR A 242 13.14 10.95 22.55
N VAL A 243 12.10 10.97 23.39
CA VAL A 243 12.18 11.26 24.83
C VAL A 243 11.48 10.12 25.57
N GLU A 244 12.24 9.32 26.33
CA GLU A 244 11.74 8.08 26.96
C GLU A 244 10.82 8.31 28.16
N ASN A 245 11.16 9.21 29.09
CA ASN A 245 10.34 9.44 30.28
C ASN A 245 10.81 10.62 31.16
N THR A 246 9.97 11.64 31.19
CA THR A 246 9.52 12.49 32.30
C THR A 246 8.66 13.53 31.60
N SER A 247 7.40 13.71 32.03
CA SER A 247 6.55 14.79 31.49
C SER A 247 7.33 16.10 31.47
N GLU A 248 8.14 16.34 32.51
CA GLU A 248 9.03 17.50 32.64
C GLU A 248 10.06 17.66 31.51
N GLU A 249 10.84 16.64 31.15
CA GLU A 249 11.86 16.77 30.10
C GLU A 249 11.23 16.94 28.72
N PHE A 250 10.15 16.19 28.46
CA PHE A 250 9.38 16.33 27.24
C PHE A 250 8.79 17.73 27.12
N ASP A 251 8.09 18.20 28.16
CA ASP A 251 7.48 19.54 28.20
C ASP A 251 8.54 20.63 28.05
N ARG A 252 9.68 20.51 28.73
CA ARG A 252 10.81 21.45 28.64
C ARG A 252 11.37 21.56 27.22
N ARG A 253 11.50 20.43 26.50
CA ARG A 253 11.98 20.42 25.10
C ARG A 253 10.95 20.99 24.13
N ILE A 254 9.68 20.64 24.32
CA ILE A 254 8.59 21.19 23.53
C ILE A 254 8.48 22.71 23.71
N GLN A 255 8.62 23.22 24.93
CA GLN A 255 8.65 24.66 25.22
C GLN A 255 9.83 25.40 24.55
N LYS A 256 10.93 24.70 24.26
CA LYS A 256 12.06 25.24 23.48
C LYS A 256 11.83 25.20 21.96
N GLY A 257 10.70 24.67 21.50
CA GLY A 257 10.38 24.50 20.08
C GLY A 257 11.07 23.30 19.43
N GLU A 258 11.60 22.35 20.22
CA GLU A 258 12.11 21.09 19.69
C GLU A 258 10.97 20.23 19.16
N LYS A 259 11.22 19.48 18.08
CA LYS A 259 10.25 18.50 17.56
C LYS A 259 10.49 17.17 18.25
N CYS A 260 9.57 16.71 19.08
CA CYS A 260 9.80 15.54 19.91
C CYS A 260 8.84 14.39 19.62
N VAL A 261 9.24 13.19 20.00
CA VAL A 261 8.38 12.01 20.07
C VAL A 261 8.51 11.36 21.44
N THR A 262 7.37 10.99 22.02
CA THR A 262 7.29 10.31 23.32
C THR A 262 6.30 9.15 23.26
N VAL A 263 6.33 8.27 24.27
CA VAL A 263 5.42 7.13 24.40
C VAL A 263 4.35 7.43 25.44
N ILE A 264 3.09 7.10 25.13
CA ILE A 264 1.96 7.12 26.06
C ILE A 264 1.32 5.73 26.14
N ASP A 265 0.72 5.40 27.27
CA ASP A 265 0.17 4.07 27.53
C ASP A 265 -1.06 3.76 26.70
N ASP A 266 -1.11 2.58 26.08
CA ASP A 266 -2.34 2.08 25.46
C ASP A 266 -3.51 2.04 26.46
N ILE A 267 -4.71 2.41 26.00
CA ILE A 267 -5.92 2.26 26.80
C ILE A 267 -6.36 0.80 26.67
N LYS A 268 -6.22 0.04 27.75
CA LYS A 268 -6.50 -1.41 27.80
C LYS A 268 -7.49 -1.73 28.92
N TYR A 269 -8.44 -2.59 28.61
CA TYR A 269 -9.33 -3.22 29.59
C TYR A 269 -9.35 -4.72 29.33
N ASP A 270 -9.14 -5.50 30.39
CA ASP A 270 -8.94 -6.95 30.33
C ASP A 270 -7.90 -7.35 29.26
N GLU A 271 -8.32 -8.08 28.24
CA GLU A 271 -7.47 -8.59 27.16
C GLU A 271 -7.43 -7.67 25.92
N TYR A 272 -8.24 -6.60 25.89
CA TYR A 272 -8.42 -5.77 24.70
C TYR A 272 -7.69 -4.42 24.81
N CYS A 273 -7.07 -4.02 23.70
CA CYS A 273 -6.49 -2.70 23.49
C CYS A 273 -7.44 -1.82 22.67
N PHE A 274 -7.91 -0.72 23.24
CA PHE A 274 -8.85 0.20 22.58
C PHE A 274 -8.15 1.20 21.66
N THR A 275 -6.84 1.37 21.82
CA THR A 275 -6.02 2.31 21.06
C THR A 275 -4.97 1.61 20.20
N ASP A 276 -5.17 0.34 19.85
CA ASP A 276 -4.21 -0.47 19.11
C ASP A 276 -3.85 0.18 17.77
N GLY A 277 -2.62 0.70 17.67
CA GLY A 277 -2.13 1.38 16.48
C GLY A 277 -2.48 2.86 16.35
N ASN A 278 -3.09 3.50 17.37
CA ASN A 278 -3.48 4.91 17.33
C ASN A 278 -2.71 5.81 18.29
N GLY A 279 -2.01 6.82 17.77
CA GLY A 279 -1.27 7.84 18.53
C GLY A 279 -1.81 9.26 18.32
N LEU A 280 -1.10 10.24 18.86
CA LEU A 280 -1.50 11.66 18.81
C LEU A 280 -0.42 12.54 18.17
N ILE A 281 -0.83 13.66 17.58
CA ILE A 281 0.05 14.68 16.99
C ILE A 281 -0.40 16.08 17.39
N SER A 282 0.53 16.96 17.72
CA SER A 282 0.24 18.38 17.99
C SER A 282 -0.32 19.09 16.74
N ASN A 283 -1.18 20.10 16.94
CA ASN A 283 -1.78 20.88 15.86
C ASN A 283 -0.72 21.51 14.92
N ASP A 284 0.31 22.15 15.48
CA ASP A 284 1.32 22.84 14.66
C ASP A 284 2.22 21.89 13.85
N LEU A 285 2.53 20.71 14.39
CA LEU A 285 3.23 19.68 13.61
C LEU A 285 2.35 19.12 12.48
N ALA A 286 1.07 18.86 12.74
CA ALA A 286 0.12 18.42 11.71
C ALA A 286 -0.01 19.46 10.57
N ARG A 287 -0.10 20.73 10.93
CA ARG A 287 -0.13 21.87 10.01
C ARG A 287 1.14 21.97 9.17
N LEU A 288 2.32 21.78 9.79
CA LEU A 288 3.61 21.72 9.09
C LEU A 288 3.66 20.58 8.07
N ILE A 289 3.22 19.37 8.47
CA ILE A 289 3.14 18.21 7.58
C ILE A 289 2.21 18.52 6.40
N ALA A 290 1.04 19.10 6.64
CA ALA A 290 0.09 19.44 5.60
C ALA A 290 0.64 20.44 4.56
N LYS A 291 1.50 21.39 5.00
CA LYS A 291 2.24 22.29 4.10
C LYS A 291 3.24 21.53 3.23
N ILE A 292 4.01 20.62 3.82
CA ILE A 292 4.98 19.77 3.09
C ILE A 292 4.28 18.89 2.05
N LEU A 293 3.15 18.29 2.43
CA LEU A 293 2.33 17.44 1.57
C LEU A 293 1.48 18.22 0.56
N LYS A 294 1.44 19.56 0.65
CA LYS A 294 0.60 20.44 -0.18
C LYS A 294 -0.89 20.06 -0.13
N CYS A 295 -1.36 19.61 1.03
CA CYS A 295 -2.76 19.27 1.29
C CYS A 295 -3.46 20.24 2.25
N LEU A 296 -2.78 21.29 2.69
CA LEU A 296 -3.37 22.40 3.43
C LEU A 296 -4.20 23.30 2.48
N VAL A 297 -5.40 23.65 2.92
CA VAL A 297 -6.31 24.57 2.22
C VAL A 297 -6.47 25.84 3.05
N GLN A 298 -6.15 26.98 2.45
CA GLN A 298 -6.41 28.29 3.05
C GLN A 298 -7.86 28.70 2.79
N THR A 299 -8.60 29.08 3.82
CA THR A 299 -9.94 29.67 3.73
C THR A 299 -9.99 31.04 4.38
N SER A 300 -11.12 31.74 4.23
CA SER A 300 -11.42 32.98 4.96
C SER A 300 -11.55 32.78 6.47
N GLU A 301 -11.82 31.55 6.93
CA GLU A 301 -12.03 31.19 8.34
C GLU A 301 -10.79 30.55 8.98
N GLY A 302 -9.76 30.23 8.19
CA GLY A 302 -8.49 29.68 8.70
C GLY A 302 -7.81 28.68 7.77
N GLU A 303 -6.79 28.00 8.28
CA GLU A 303 -6.12 26.89 7.60
C GLU A 303 -6.86 25.58 7.89
N ILE A 304 -7.15 24.80 6.85
CA ILE A 304 -7.73 23.45 6.96
C ILE A 304 -6.69 22.43 6.52
N TYR A 305 -6.49 21.41 7.35
CA TYR A 305 -5.54 20.34 7.11
C TYR A 305 -6.07 19.02 7.70
N PRO A 306 -5.51 17.86 7.27
CA PRO A 306 -5.97 16.56 7.76
C PRO A 306 -5.87 16.42 9.27
N SER A 307 -6.89 15.77 9.86
CA SER A 307 -6.93 15.44 11.29
C SER A 307 -6.28 14.11 11.64
N ALA A 308 -6.02 13.24 10.67
CA ALA A 308 -5.35 11.96 10.87
C ALA A 308 -4.33 11.67 9.78
N TYR A 309 -3.25 11.01 10.17
CA TYR A 309 -2.17 10.60 9.30
C TYR A 309 -1.79 9.16 9.60
N GLN A 310 -1.81 8.31 8.58
CA GLN A 310 -1.20 6.99 8.66
C GLN A 310 0.30 7.14 8.43
N ILE A 311 1.10 6.66 9.38
CA ILE A 311 2.53 6.95 9.45
C ILE A 311 3.40 5.70 9.38
N ARG A 312 4.64 5.90 8.92
CA ARG A 312 5.81 5.10 9.29
C ARG A 312 6.84 6.02 9.92
N MET A 313 7.40 5.60 11.04
CA MET A 313 8.45 6.35 11.71
C MET A 313 9.28 5.38 12.54
N ALA A 314 10.60 5.33 12.33
CA ALA A 314 11.45 4.30 12.95
C ALA A 314 10.84 2.89 12.78
N GLY A 315 10.72 2.12 13.87
CA GLY A 315 10.02 0.83 13.88
C GLY A 315 8.51 0.92 14.16
N CYS A 316 7.92 2.12 14.14
CA CYS A 316 6.51 2.36 14.43
C CYS A 316 5.64 2.38 13.17
N LYS A 317 4.43 1.83 13.30
CA LYS A 317 3.32 1.90 12.33
C LYS A 317 2.05 2.27 13.07
N GLY A 318 1.25 3.15 12.50
CA GLY A 318 -0.11 3.38 12.96
C GLY A 318 -0.75 4.61 12.36
N VAL A 319 -1.85 5.06 12.97
CA VAL A 319 -2.49 6.34 12.67
C VAL A 319 -2.23 7.30 13.82
N ILE A 320 -1.77 8.51 13.53
CA ILE A 320 -1.71 9.61 14.51
C ILE A 320 -2.81 10.60 14.20
N ILE A 321 -3.54 11.04 15.22
CA ILE A 321 -4.63 12.03 15.09
C ILE A 321 -4.28 13.32 15.83
N ILE A 322 -4.87 14.43 15.41
CA ILE A 322 -4.71 15.70 16.11
C ILE A 322 -5.08 15.52 17.58
N ASP A 323 -4.16 15.88 18.47
CA ASP A 323 -4.38 15.95 19.90
C ASP A 323 -5.30 17.14 20.21
N PRO A 324 -6.54 16.93 20.69
CA PRO A 324 -7.45 18.02 21.01
C PRO A 324 -6.91 18.95 22.10
N ASP A 325 -6.00 18.46 22.94
CA ASP A 325 -5.41 19.21 24.06
C ASP A 325 -4.08 19.88 23.69
N SER A 326 -3.63 19.78 22.43
CA SER A 326 -2.41 20.41 21.95
C SER A 326 -2.48 21.94 22.06
N LYS A 327 -1.43 22.54 22.63
CA LYS A 327 -1.30 23.99 22.75
C LYS A 327 -0.56 24.58 21.55
N PRO A 328 -0.71 25.90 21.29
CA PRO A 328 0.05 26.58 20.24
C PRO A 328 1.57 26.48 20.45
N ASN A 329 2.32 26.42 19.35
CA ASN A 329 3.78 26.33 19.30
C ASN A 329 4.37 25.03 19.86
N GLU A 330 3.58 23.96 19.96
CA GLU A 330 4.05 22.63 20.33
C GLU A 330 4.25 21.76 19.09
N PHE A 331 5.36 21.00 19.04
CA PHE A 331 5.69 20.13 17.91
C PHE A 331 5.99 18.72 18.39
N TYR A 332 4.98 17.86 18.49
CA TYR A 332 5.17 16.50 18.96
C TYR A 332 4.35 15.43 18.27
N VAL A 333 4.82 14.20 18.43
CA VAL A 333 4.07 12.97 18.24
C VAL A 333 4.08 12.17 19.55
N LYS A 334 2.91 11.69 19.99
CA LYS A 334 2.79 10.72 21.09
C LYS A 334 2.44 9.37 20.47
N ILE A 335 3.35 8.40 20.55
CA ILE A 335 3.13 7.04 20.06
C ILE A 335 2.71 6.12 21.21
N ARG A 336 2.18 4.94 20.88
CA ARG A 336 1.80 3.92 21.87
C ARG A 336 2.61 2.63 21.70
N PRO A 337 2.74 1.79 22.75
CA PRO A 337 3.42 0.51 22.66
C PRO A 337 2.90 -0.37 21.50
N SER A 338 1.58 -0.42 21.29
CA SER A 338 0.94 -1.13 20.18
C SER A 338 1.44 -0.72 18.78
N MET A 339 1.92 0.52 18.62
CA MET A 339 2.46 1.02 17.36
C MET A 339 3.91 0.56 17.09
N LYS A 340 4.70 0.25 18.13
CA LYS A 340 6.11 -0.13 18.01
C LYS A 340 6.21 -1.60 17.57
N LYS A 341 6.73 -1.82 16.37
CA LYS A 341 6.80 -3.15 15.73
C LYS A 341 8.19 -3.80 15.80
N PHE A 342 9.24 -2.98 15.94
CA PHE A 342 10.65 -3.35 16.18
C PHE A 342 11.41 -2.11 16.69
N SER A 343 12.62 -2.26 17.23
CA SER A 343 13.44 -1.11 17.64
C SER A 343 14.20 -0.49 16.45
N CYS A 344 14.26 0.83 16.41
CA CYS A 344 15.01 1.58 15.42
C CYS A 344 15.28 2.99 15.97
N ASN A 345 16.49 3.51 15.73
CA ASN A 345 16.94 4.79 16.28
C ASN A 345 16.71 5.99 15.35
N GLU A 346 16.20 5.75 14.13
CA GLU A 346 15.94 6.78 13.14
C GLU A 346 14.48 7.27 13.18
N TRP A 347 14.24 8.35 13.92
CA TRP A 347 12.92 8.94 14.15
C TRP A 347 12.52 9.95 13.06
N VAL A 348 12.55 9.50 11.80
CA VAL A 348 12.09 10.28 10.64
C VAL A 348 10.63 9.94 10.34
N LEU A 349 9.79 10.97 10.28
CA LEU A 349 8.35 10.83 10.07
C LEU A 349 8.00 10.74 8.57
N ASP A 350 7.42 9.63 8.16
CA ASP A 350 6.91 9.40 6.81
C ASP A 350 5.40 9.17 6.84
N ILE A 351 4.69 9.68 5.84
CA ILE A 351 3.23 9.61 5.72
C ILE A 351 2.85 8.65 4.60
N ASN A 352 2.09 7.61 4.93
CA ASN A 352 1.51 6.69 3.93
C ASN A 352 0.22 7.26 3.35
N ASN A 353 -0.65 7.80 4.20
CA ASN A 353 -1.98 8.28 3.86
C ASN A 353 -2.47 9.28 4.92
N TYR A 354 -3.53 10.02 4.64
CA TYR A 354 -4.09 11.03 5.55
C TYR A 354 -5.60 11.21 5.35
N SER A 355 -6.30 11.69 6.39
CA SER A 355 -7.76 11.89 6.35
C SER A 355 -8.16 12.97 5.34
N ARG A 356 -9.26 12.70 4.64
CA ARG A 356 -9.87 13.58 3.64
C ARG A 356 -11.30 13.11 3.39
N PRO A 357 -12.21 13.93 2.84
CA PRO A 357 -13.57 13.49 2.59
C PRO A 357 -13.59 12.52 1.40
N ILE A 358 -13.63 11.22 1.69
CA ILE A 358 -13.69 10.14 0.69
C ILE A 358 -15.14 9.66 0.57
N PRO A 359 -15.85 9.98 -0.53
CA PRO A 359 -17.13 9.34 -0.84
C PRO A 359 -16.95 7.83 -0.96
N THR A 360 -17.95 7.09 -0.53
CA THR A 360 -17.93 5.62 -0.62
C THR A 360 -19.08 5.11 -1.49
N ARG A 361 -18.97 3.83 -1.87
CA ARG A 361 -19.94 3.14 -2.73
C ARG A 361 -20.16 1.74 -2.18
N LEU A 362 -21.38 1.23 -2.29
CA LEU A 362 -21.69 -0.15 -1.98
C LEU A 362 -21.02 -1.06 -3.01
N ASN A 363 -20.16 -1.94 -2.51
CA ASN A 363 -19.60 -3.03 -3.29
C ASN A 363 -20.40 -4.31 -3.01
N ASN A 364 -20.18 -5.35 -3.82
CA ASN A 364 -20.93 -6.60 -3.73
C ASN A 364 -20.92 -7.22 -2.33
N GLN A 365 -19.82 -7.10 -1.58
CA GLN A 365 -19.75 -7.63 -0.22
C GLN A 365 -20.62 -6.85 0.75
N ILE A 366 -20.57 -5.51 0.73
CA ILE A 366 -21.41 -4.69 1.60
C ILE A 366 -22.89 -4.93 1.26
N ILE A 367 -23.24 -5.05 -0.02
CA ILE A 367 -24.61 -5.38 -0.47
C ILE A 367 -25.07 -6.73 0.10
N LEU A 368 -24.21 -7.74 0.02
CA LEU A 368 -24.48 -9.09 0.54
C LEU A 368 -24.74 -9.06 2.06
N LEU A 369 -23.92 -8.33 2.83
CA LEU A 369 -24.14 -8.15 4.27
C LEU A 369 -25.45 -7.40 4.56
N LEU A 370 -25.72 -6.30 3.84
CA LEU A 370 -26.95 -5.52 4.01
C LEU A 370 -28.20 -6.35 3.72
N SER A 371 -28.18 -7.15 2.64
CA SER A 371 -29.27 -8.06 2.28
C SER A 371 -29.46 -9.17 3.33
N ASP A 372 -28.37 -9.66 3.94
CA ASP A 372 -28.44 -10.63 5.04
C ASP A 372 -29.02 -10.02 6.34
N LEU A 373 -28.74 -8.75 6.57
CA LEU A 373 -29.26 -7.98 7.71
C LEU A 373 -30.68 -7.42 7.46
N GLY A 374 -31.29 -7.78 6.33
CA GLY A 374 -32.70 -7.53 6.03
C GLY A 374 -32.99 -6.28 5.22
N VAL A 375 -31.98 -5.61 4.66
CA VAL A 375 -32.22 -4.53 3.68
C VAL A 375 -32.82 -5.14 2.41
N PRO A 376 -34.01 -4.70 1.96
CA PRO A 376 -34.63 -5.25 0.75
C PRO A 376 -33.78 -5.01 -0.50
N ASP A 377 -33.70 -6.00 -1.39
CA ASP A 377 -32.93 -5.88 -2.61
C ASP A 377 -33.44 -4.73 -3.52
N SER A 378 -34.74 -4.42 -3.45
CA SER A 378 -35.37 -3.27 -4.14
C SER A 378 -34.70 -1.94 -3.80
N THR A 379 -34.24 -1.76 -2.55
CA THR A 379 -33.52 -0.56 -2.12
C THR A 379 -32.24 -0.35 -2.93
N PHE A 380 -31.50 -1.42 -3.23
CA PHE A 380 -30.27 -1.32 -4.05
C PHE A 380 -30.60 -0.96 -5.51
N PHE A 381 -31.67 -1.52 -6.07
CA PHE A 381 -32.13 -1.17 -7.41
C PHE A 381 -32.58 0.29 -7.50
N GLU A 382 -33.28 0.80 -6.48
CA GLU A 382 -33.70 2.20 -6.40
C GLU A 382 -32.51 3.16 -6.32
N LEU A 383 -31.54 2.86 -5.44
CA LEU A 383 -30.29 3.61 -5.32
C LEU A 383 -29.53 3.67 -6.66
N GLN A 384 -29.39 2.53 -7.31
CA GLN A 384 -28.73 2.42 -8.61
C GLN A 384 -29.48 3.21 -9.69
N THR A 385 -30.81 3.07 -9.75
CA THR A 385 -31.67 3.77 -10.72
C THR A 385 -31.59 5.28 -10.54
N ARG A 386 -31.67 5.77 -9.30
CA ARG A 386 -31.56 7.20 -8.98
C ARG A 386 -30.22 7.78 -9.42
N TRP A 387 -29.13 7.05 -9.20
CA TRP A 387 -27.81 7.49 -9.63
C TRP A 387 -27.70 7.62 -11.16
N PHE A 388 -28.23 6.64 -11.90
CA PHE A 388 -28.27 6.72 -13.36
C PHE A 388 -29.10 7.89 -13.86
N ALA A 389 -30.25 8.16 -13.24
CA ALA A 389 -31.09 9.29 -13.57
C ALA A 389 -30.36 10.64 -13.38
N GLN A 390 -29.58 10.78 -12.30
CA GLN A 390 -28.83 12.01 -12.02
C GLN A 390 -27.67 12.26 -12.98
N LYS A 391 -27.02 11.21 -13.51
CA LYS A 391 -25.81 11.36 -14.33
C LYS A 391 -26.08 11.75 -15.79
N GLN A 392 -27.30 11.63 -16.33
CA GLN A 392 -27.77 12.06 -17.67
C GLN A 392 -26.84 11.89 -18.90
N LYS A 393 -25.68 11.23 -18.79
CA LYS A 393 -24.61 11.25 -19.81
C LYS A 393 -24.07 9.89 -20.22
N PHE A 394 -24.55 8.77 -19.70
CA PHE A 394 -24.16 7.45 -20.19
C PHE A 394 -25.27 6.43 -19.90
N LEU A 395 -25.79 5.78 -20.95
CA LEU A 395 -26.43 4.47 -20.81
C LEU A 395 -25.29 3.48 -20.53
N PRO A 396 -25.19 2.92 -19.31
CA PRO A 396 -24.15 1.93 -19.02
C PRO A 396 -24.36 0.70 -19.92
N ASN A 397 -23.28 0.14 -20.46
CA ASN A 397 -23.40 -1.19 -21.05
C ASN A 397 -23.59 -2.23 -19.91
N LYS A 398 -24.05 -3.45 -20.25
CA LYS A 398 -24.29 -4.52 -19.27
C LYS A 398 -23.06 -4.90 -18.42
N ASN A 399 -21.84 -4.70 -18.94
CA ASN A 399 -20.58 -4.91 -18.21
C ASN A 399 -20.24 -3.74 -17.26
N ASP A 400 -20.70 -2.52 -17.53
CA ASP A 400 -20.54 -1.38 -16.62
C ASP A 400 -21.45 -1.55 -15.40
N LEU A 401 -22.65 -2.10 -15.58
CA LEU A 401 -23.58 -2.42 -14.49
C LEU A 401 -23.04 -3.45 -13.49
N LEU A 402 -22.30 -4.46 -13.98
CA LEU A 402 -21.70 -5.52 -13.14
C LEU A 402 -20.37 -5.12 -12.49
N LYS A 403 -19.70 -4.07 -13.00
CA LYS A 403 -18.40 -3.60 -12.49
C LYS A 403 -18.51 -2.40 -11.57
N ASN A 404 -19.60 -1.62 -11.66
CA ASN A 404 -19.74 -0.38 -10.92
C ASN A 404 -20.40 -0.60 -9.55
N LYS A 405 -19.65 -0.32 -8.49
CA LYS A 405 -20.15 -0.19 -7.11
C LYS A 405 -21.33 0.80 -7.08
N ILE A 406 -22.41 0.49 -6.36
CA ILE A 406 -23.59 1.37 -6.25
C ILE A 406 -23.21 2.59 -5.40
N PRO A 407 -23.23 3.81 -5.96
CA PRO A 407 -22.90 5.01 -5.21
C PRO A 407 -24.01 5.37 -4.25
N LEU A 408 -23.61 5.96 -3.13
CA LEU A 408 -24.49 6.48 -2.10
C LEU A 408 -24.43 8.02 -2.11
N PRO A 409 -25.46 8.71 -1.59
CA PRO A 409 -25.42 10.15 -1.43
C PRO A 409 -24.16 10.56 -0.68
N ALA A 410 -23.34 11.41 -1.29
CA ALA A 410 -22.02 11.72 -0.74
C ALA A 410 -22.17 12.23 0.69
N ASN A 411 -23.06 13.18 1.00
CA ASN A 411 -23.16 13.73 2.36
C ASN A 411 -23.92 12.86 3.37
N GLU A 412 -24.16 11.58 3.07
CA GLU A 412 -24.76 10.57 3.94
C GLU A 412 -23.85 9.33 4.15
N CYS A 413 -22.64 9.35 3.56
CA CYS A 413 -21.69 8.25 3.69
C CYS A 413 -20.23 8.69 3.50
N ARG A 414 -19.31 8.02 4.18
CA ARG A 414 -17.87 8.24 4.01
C ARG A 414 -17.09 6.95 4.21
N LEU A 415 -15.89 6.92 3.62
CA LEU A 415 -14.82 6.03 4.05
C LEU A 415 -13.90 6.83 5.00
N LEU A 416 -13.90 6.50 6.29
CA LEU A 416 -13.24 7.27 7.35
C LEU A 416 -12.13 6.46 8.02
N PHE A 417 -11.03 7.11 8.42
CA PHE A 417 -10.07 6.48 9.33
C PHE A 417 -10.73 6.23 10.69
N GLY A 418 -10.56 5.02 11.22
CA GLY A 418 -10.89 4.75 12.62
C GLY A 418 -9.82 5.31 13.53
N CYS A 419 -10.25 5.87 14.65
CA CYS A 419 -9.35 6.35 15.70
C CYS A 419 -10.01 6.26 17.07
N ALA A 420 -9.19 6.32 18.12
CA ALA A 420 -9.65 6.23 19.50
C ALA A 420 -8.72 7.02 20.43
N LEU A 421 -9.31 7.86 21.26
CA LEU A 421 -8.63 8.61 22.30
C LEU A 421 -9.51 8.65 23.55
N GLU A 422 -8.92 9.03 24.68
CA GLU A 422 -9.68 9.28 25.89
C GLU A 422 -10.72 10.39 25.63
N SER A 423 -11.99 10.08 25.92
CA SER A 423 -13.11 10.97 25.64
C SER A 423 -14.36 10.61 26.47
N ASP A 424 -15.36 11.49 26.39
CA ASP A 424 -16.64 11.31 27.08
C ASP A 424 -17.60 10.35 26.35
N LEU A 425 -17.21 9.79 25.20
CA LEU A 425 -18.00 8.80 24.45
C LEU A 425 -18.31 7.57 25.33
N LYS A 426 -19.60 7.20 25.43
CA LYS A 426 -20.03 5.97 26.10
C LYS A 426 -19.81 4.73 25.21
N PRO A 427 -19.87 3.51 25.76
CA PRO A 427 -19.82 2.29 24.94
C PRO A 427 -20.84 2.35 23.79
N ASN A 428 -20.43 1.88 22.61
CA ASN A 428 -21.20 1.92 21.35
C ASN A 428 -21.54 3.32 20.80
N GLN A 429 -20.98 4.39 21.38
CA GLN A 429 -21.03 5.72 20.78
C GLN A 429 -19.80 6.00 19.93
N CYS A 430 -19.97 6.89 18.96
CA CYS A 430 -18.89 7.42 18.14
C CYS A 430 -19.05 8.93 17.92
N PHE A 431 -17.97 9.59 17.51
CA PHE A 431 -18.00 10.97 17.04
C PHE A 431 -17.57 11.03 15.58
N ILE A 432 -18.35 11.75 14.75
CA ILE A 432 -18.07 11.95 13.33
C ILE A 432 -18.37 13.40 12.97
N ARG A 433 -17.35 14.10 12.48
CA ARG A 433 -17.48 15.40 11.82
C ARG A 433 -16.85 15.33 10.45
N TYR A 434 -17.56 15.75 9.42
CA TYR A 434 -17.15 15.53 8.03
C TYR A 434 -17.25 16.82 7.21
N GLN A 435 -16.44 16.90 6.16
CA GLN A 435 -16.53 17.98 5.19
C GLN A 435 -17.65 17.72 4.18
N LEU A 436 -18.47 18.75 3.92
CA LEU A 436 -19.50 18.71 2.87
C LEU A 436 -18.87 18.69 1.48
N LEU A 437 -19.49 17.90 0.60
CA LEU A 437 -19.13 17.77 -0.81
C LEU A 437 -20.24 18.33 -1.71
N ASP A 438 -19.87 18.81 -2.89
CA ASP A 438 -20.80 19.22 -3.95
C ASP A 438 -21.37 18.01 -4.73
N SER A 439 -22.18 18.29 -5.74
CA SER A 439 -22.79 17.28 -6.62
C SER A 439 -21.79 16.47 -7.45
N ASP A 440 -20.56 16.97 -7.62
CA ASP A 440 -19.46 16.28 -8.30
C ASP A 440 -18.59 15.47 -7.31
N GLU A 441 -19.06 15.31 -6.07
CA GLU A 441 -18.35 14.65 -4.96
C GLU A 441 -17.02 15.34 -4.61
N LYS A 442 -16.90 16.65 -4.87
CA LYS A 442 -15.70 17.45 -4.56
C LYS A 442 -15.91 18.32 -3.33
N PRO A 443 -14.86 18.61 -2.56
CA PRO A 443 -14.92 19.58 -1.48
C PRO A 443 -15.49 20.92 -1.95
N LEU A 444 -16.42 21.48 -1.17
CA LEU A 444 -16.98 22.82 -1.45
C LEU A 444 -15.86 23.86 -1.55
N LYS A 445 -16.03 24.85 -2.45
CA LYS A 445 -15.10 25.98 -2.60
C LYS A 445 -14.85 26.71 -1.29
N VAL A 446 -15.90 26.88 -0.50
CA VAL A 446 -15.83 27.29 0.91
C VAL A 446 -16.13 26.05 1.74
N PRO A 447 -15.10 25.43 2.36
CA PRO A 447 -15.27 24.25 3.19
C PRO A 447 -16.30 24.47 4.29
N LYS A 448 -17.29 23.58 4.36
CA LYS A 448 -18.27 23.53 5.44
C LYS A 448 -18.22 22.16 6.09
N PHE A 449 -18.39 22.12 7.40
CA PHE A 449 -18.33 20.90 8.19
C PHE A 449 -19.66 20.66 8.89
N GLN A 450 -20.04 19.40 9.00
CA GLN A 450 -21.23 18.97 9.71
C GLN A 450 -20.87 17.85 10.67
N THR A 451 -21.49 17.84 11.86
CA THR A 451 -21.39 16.74 12.82
C THR A 451 -22.58 15.80 12.60
N VAL A 452 -22.33 14.50 12.56
CA VAL A 452 -23.37 13.47 12.48
C VAL A 452 -23.93 13.23 13.88
N THR A 453 -25.25 13.12 14.00
CA THR A 453 -25.94 12.68 15.21
C THR A 453 -26.97 11.61 14.88
N GLY A 454 -27.21 10.69 15.83
CA GLY A 454 -28.15 9.57 15.64
C GLY A 454 -27.48 8.28 15.17
N GLN A 455 -28.25 7.37 14.61
CA GLN A 455 -27.75 6.03 14.26
C GLN A 455 -26.85 6.06 13.04
N VAL A 456 -25.74 5.32 13.11
CA VAL A 456 -24.80 5.15 11.99
C VAL A 456 -24.45 3.67 11.81
N ILE A 457 -24.39 3.23 10.56
CA ILE A 457 -23.91 1.90 10.18
C ILE A 457 -22.41 1.98 9.93
N VAL A 458 -21.65 1.08 10.57
CA VAL A 458 -20.19 1.01 10.46
C VAL A 458 -19.76 -0.40 10.12
N THR A 459 -18.92 -0.54 9.10
CA THR A 459 -18.24 -1.80 8.78
C THR A 459 -16.90 -1.53 8.09
N LYS A 460 -16.15 -2.58 7.77
CA LYS A 460 -14.89 -2.51 7.02
C LYS A 460 -14.99 -3.40 5.78
N ASN A 461 -14.20 -3.07 4.77
CA ASN A 461 -14.09 -3.88 3.57
C ASN A 461 -12.64 -4.40 3.41
N PRO A 462 -12.40 -5.72 3.32
CA PRO A 462 -13.38 -6.82 3.36
C PRO A 462 -13.73 -7.31 4.78
N CYS A 463 -15.02 -7.52 5.07
CA CYS A 463 -15.54 -8.21 6.26
C CYS A 463 -16.62 -9.23 5.87
N PRO A 464 -16.39 -10.54 5.99
CA PRO A 464 -17.29 -11.55 5.43
C PRO A 464 -18.52 -11.87 6.30
N TYR A 465 -18.55 -11.46 7.58
CA TYR A 465 -19.61 -11.86 8.50
C TYR A 465 -20.62 -10.74 8.79
N ALA A 466 -21.91 -11.09 8.89
CA ALA A 466 -22.99 -10.13 9.13
C ALA A 466 -22.82 -9.32 10.43
N GLY A 467 -22.28 -9.96 11.50
CA GLY A 467 -21.96 -9.28 12.75
C GLY A 467 -20.80 -8.27 12.68
N ASP A 468 -20.08 -8.19 11.56
CA ASP A 468 -19.07 -7.14 11.32
C ASP A 468 -19.68 -5.81 10.86
N MET A 469 -21.01 -5.74 10.70
CA MET A 469 -21.74 -4.52 10.40
C MET A 469 -22.50 -4.06 11.65
N LEU A 470 -21.98 -3.01 12.28
CA LEU A 470 -22.47 -2.52 13.55
C LEU A 470 -23.33 -1.27 13.36
N VAL A 471 -24.31 -1.11 14.24
CA VAL A 471 -25.03 0.15 14.42
C VAL A 471 -24.48 0.82 15.68
N LEU A 472 -23.97 2.04 15.52
CA LEU A 472 -23.48 2.88 16.61
C LEU A 472 -24.36 4.13 16.74
N GLU A 473 -24.25 4.81 17.87
CA GLU A 473 -24.85 6.13 18.06
C GLU A 473 -23.77 7.20 17.86
N ALA A 474 -23.93 8.04 16.82
CA ALA A 474 -23.13 9.24 16.65
C ALA A 474 -23.62 10.34 17.58
N VAL A 475 -22.71 10.93 18.34
CA VAL A 475 -23.00 12.02 19.27
C VAL A 475 -22.09 13.21 19.01
N ASP A 476 -22.61 14.42 19.24
CA ASP A 476 -21.80 15.64 19.15
C ASP A 476 -20.99 15.86 20.43
N LEU A 477 -19.67 16.01 20.28
CA LEU A 477 -18.74 16.33 21.35
C LEU A 477 -17.90 17.53 20.92
N PRO A 478 -18.20 18.76 21.38
CA PRO A 478 -17.50 19.98 21.01
C PRO A 478 -15.97 19.92 21.14
N LYS A 479 -15.46 19.22 22.17
CA LYS A 479 -14.02 19.01 22.38
C LYS A 479 -13.33 18.28 21.21
N LEU A 480 -14.07 17.51 20.41
CA LEU A 480 -13.54 16.73 19.28
C LEU A 480 -13.74 17.43 17.92
N HIS A 481 -14.23 18.66 17.85
CA HIS A 481 -14.50 19.37 16.58
C HIS A 481 -13.26 19.63 15.71
N CYS A 482 -12.06 19.53 16.28
CA CYS A 482 -10.79 19.55 15.54
C CYS A 482 -10.57 18.27 14.70
N LEU A 483 -11.22 17.16 15.07
CA LEU A 483 -11.16 15.88 14.37
C LEU A 483 -12.22 15.85 13.26
N ARG A 484 -11.74 15.80 12.01
CA ARG A 484 -12.57 15.90 10.80
C ARG A 484 -12.19 14.80 9.82
N ASP A 485 -13.21 14.29 9.12
CA ASP A 485 -13.09 13.19 8.16
C ASP A 485 -12.42 11.94 8.76
N VAL A 486 -12.77 11.67 10.03
CA VAL A 486 -12.42 10.48 10.81
C VAL A 486 -13.66 10.00 11.58
N ILE A 487 -13.64 8.75 12.02
CA ILE A 487 -14.59 8.23 13.02
C ILE A 487 -13.82 7.97 14.32
N VAL A 488 -14.27 8.60 15.41
CA VAL A 488 -13.71 8.38 16.75
C VAL A 488 -14.57 7.36 17.47
N PHE A 489 -13.99 6.22 17.83
CA PHE A 489 -14.66 5.20 18.63
C PHE A 489 -14.49 5.46 20.12
N SER A 490 -15.47 5.04 20.92
CA SER A 490 -15.33 5.03 22.37
C SER A 490 -14.18 4.11 22.81
N THR A 491 -13.42 4.57 23.80
CA THR A 491 -12.43 3.77 24.52
C THR A 491 -13.03 3.06 25.73
N LYS A 492 -14.36 3.02 25.87
CA LYS A 492 -15.10 2.41 26.98
C LYS A 492 -15.90 1.20 26.50
N GLY A 493 -16.13 0.25 27.41
CA GLY A 493 -16.90 -0.96 27.18
C GLY A 493 -16.05 -2.22 27.32
N ASN A 494 -16.62 -3.38 27.00
CA ASN A 494 -15.95 -4.67 27.19
C ASN A 494 -15.06 -5.08 26.01
N ARG A 495 -15.32 -4.54 24.82
CA ARG A 495 -14.60 -4.90 23.58
C ARG A 495 -14.56 -3.70 22.62
N PRO A 496 -13.39 -3.33 22.08
CA PRO A 496 -13.26 -2.23 21.12
C PRO A 496 -14.11 -2.45 19.86
N VAL A 497 -14.74 -1.38 19.36
CA VAL A 497 -15.59 -1.43 18.15
C VAL A 497 -14.79 -1.89 16.93
N CYS A 498 -13.56 -1.40 16.75
CA CYS A 498 -12.67 -1.86 15.67
C CYS A 498 -12.46 -3.38 15.71
N ASN A 499 -12.19 -3.94 16.88
CA ASN A 499 -11.98 -5.38 17.04
C ASN A 499 -13.25 -6.21 16.78
N GLN A 500 -14.44 -5.66 17.05
CA GLN A 500 -15.71 -6.31 16.70
C GLN A 500 -15.91 -6.41 15.17
N ILE A 501 -15.31 -5.51 14.39
CA ILE A 501 -15.42 -5.48 12.94
C ILE A 501 -14.26 -6.27 12.33
N GLY A 502 -14.45 -7.58 12.13
CA GLY A 502 -13.45 -8.44 11.47
C GLY A 502 -12.09 -8.54 12.19
N GLY A 503 -12.02 -8.27 13.50
CA GLY A 503 -10.76 -8.31 14.26
C GLY A 503 -9.82 -7.14 13.94
N SER A 504 -10.35 -6.03 13.44
CA SER A 504 -9.60 -4.85 12.98
C SER A 504 -8.92 -4.08 14.12
N ASP A 505 -7.89 -3.31 13.75
CA ASP A 505 -7.16 -2.39 14.62
C ASP A 505 -7.27 -0.94 14.10
N LEU A 506 -6.50 0.00 14.66
CA LEU A 506 -6.50 1.41 14.26
C LEU A 506 -5.18 1.82 13.59
N ASP A 507 -4.46 0.89 12.97
CA ASP A 507 -3.13 1.13 12.40
C ASP A 507 -3.14 1.67 10.95
N GLY A 508 -4.33 1.94 10.44
CA GLY A 508 -4.59 2.43 9.09
C GLY A 508 -5.91 2.01 8.47
N ASP A 509 -6.72 1.25 9.21
CA ASP A 509 -8.00 0.76 8.74
C ASP A 509 -8.98 1.92 8.49
N GLN A 510 -9.70 1.79 7.38
CA GLN A 510 -10.77 2.71 7.00
C GLN A 510 -12.11 2.00 7.03
N TYR A 511 -13.10 2.67 7.60
CA TYR A 511 -14.43 2.15 7.83
C TYR A 511 -15.43 2.77 6.86
N PHE A 512 -16.25 1.92 6.26
CA PHE A 512 -17.48 2.36 5.61
C PHE A 512 -18.42 2.84 6.71
N VAL A 513 -18.84 4.09 6.62
CA VAL A 513 -19.78 4.72 7.55
C VAL A 513 -20.95 5.28 6.74
N TYR A 514 -22.16 4.93 7.13
CA TYR A 514 -23.40 5.39 6.51
C TYR A 514 -24.37 5.89 7.58
N TRP A 515 -24.97 7.06 7.36
CA TRP A 515 -25.93 7.70 8.27
C TRP A 515 -27.16 8.24 7.53
N GLY A 516 -27.37 7.81 6.29
CA GLY A 516 -28.63 8.05 5.58
C GLY A 516 -29.75 7.14 6.10
N THR A 517 -30.96 7.35 5.60
CA THR A 517 -32.16 6.66 6.10
C THR A 517 -32.60 5.46 5.25
N GLU A 518 -31.96 5.21 4.11
CA GLU A 518 -32.40 4.23 3.12
C GLU A 518 -31.94 2.81 3.44
N LEU A 519 -30.77 2.65 4.08
CA LEU A 519 -30.23 1.35 4.48
C LEU A 519 -30.55 1.10 5.96
N GLN A 520 -31.70 0.51 6.24
CA GLN A 520 -32.11 0.17 7.62
C GLN A 520 -31.89 -1.31 7.89
N LEU A 521 -31.08 -1.62 8.90
CA LEU A 521 -30.85 -3.02 9.30
C LEU A 521 -32.06 -3.50 10.12
N LEU A 522 -32.67 -4.62 9.68
CA LEU A 522 -33.83 -5.22 10.35
C LEU A 522 -33.43 -6.28 11.38
N ARG A 523 -32.17 -6.74 11.33
CA ARG A 523 -31.62 -7.72 12.26
C ARG A 523 -30.31 -7.22 12.86
N LYS A 524 -30.06 -7.60 14.12
CA LYS A 524 -28.77 -7.44 14.78
C LYS A 524 -28.13 -8.82 14.92
N VAL A 525 -26.89 -8.94 14.46
CA VAL A 525 -26.08 -10.15 14.59
C VAL A 525 -24.88 -9.80 15.48
N GLU A 526 -24.60 -10.64 16.47
CA GLU A 526 -23.47 -10.39 17.38
C GLU A 526 -22.13 -10.68 16.69
N PRO A 527 -21.09 -9.85 16.91
CA PRO A 527 -19.78 -10.04 16.31
C PRO A 527 -19.13 -11.37 16.69
N LEU A 528 -18.39 -11.98 15.76
CA LEU A 528 -17.58 -13.16 16.09
C LEU A 528 -16.43 -12.77 17.02
N ASP A 529 -16.01 -13.75 17.83
CA ASP A 529 -14.71 -13.69 18.49
C ASP A 529 -13.61 -14.06 17.48
N TYR A 530 -12.78 -13.07 17.16
CA TYR A 530 -11.68 -13.16 16.18
C TYR A 530 -10.33 -13.46 16.83
N LYS A 531 -10.31 -13.90 18.10
CA LYS A 531 -9.08 -14.35 18.76
C LYS A 531 -8.34 -15.36 17.89
N SER A 532 -7.08 -15.05 17.59
CA SER A 532 -6.21 -15.99 16.90
C SER A 532 -5.92 -17.19 17.80
N PRO A 533 -5.83 -18.40 17.24
CA PRO A 533 -5.35 -19.56 17.97
C PRO A 533 -3.96 -19.25 18.56
N PRO A 534 -3.61 -19.79 19.74
CA PRO A 534 -2.26 -19.70 20.26
C PRO A 534 -1.27 -20.16 19.17
N ALA A 535 -0.21 -19.38 18.95
CA ALA A 535 0.80 -19.74 17.96
C ALA A 535 1.28 -21.16 18.25
N THR A 536 1.13 -22.07 17.28
CA THR A 536 1.77 -23.38 17.36
C THR A 536 3.27 -23.14 17.51
N HIS A 537 3.86 -23.67 18.59
CA HIS A 537 5.29 -23.64 18.86
C HIS A 537 6.04 -24.41 17.76
N LEU A 538 6.14 -23.84 16.56
CA LEU A 538 7.10 -24.25 15.56
C LEU A 538 8.47 -23.88 16.14
N SER A 539 9.36 -24.87 16.23
CA SER A 539 10.75 -24.70 16.63
C SER A 539 11.35 -23.55 15.84
N THR A 540 11.60 -22.43 16.51
CA THR A 540 12.13 -21.22 15.89
C THR A 540 13.59 -21.44 15.55
N PRO A 541 14.01 -21.27 14.29
CA PRO A 541 15.43 -21.35 13.96
C PRO A 541 16.18 -20.20 14.65
N LYS A 542 17.33 -20.51 15.27
CA LYS A 542 18.20 -19.53 15.94
C LYS A 542 18.78 -18.46 14.98
N SER A 543 18.70 -18.69 13.67
CA SER A 543 19.11 -17.76 12.62
C SER A 543 18.29 -17.97 11.35
N ILE A 544 17.73 -16.91 10.77
CA ILE A 544 17.09 -16.96 9.44
C ILE A 544 18.17 -16.89 8.36
N SER A 545 18.31 -17.93 7.54
CA SER A 545 19.21 -17.88 6.39
C SER A 545 18.63 -17.01 5.26
N PRO A 546 19.45 -16.50 4.31
CA PRO A 546 18.95 -15.82 3.12
C PRO A 546 17.93 -16.67 2.34
N LEU A 547 18.14 -17.99 2.33
CA LEU A 547 17.29 -18.96 1.63
C LEU A 547 15.95 -19.17 2.34
N ASP A 548 15.91 -19.17 3.68
CA ASP A 548 14.66 -19.27 4.45
C ASP A 548 13.73 -18.10 4.15
N PHE A 549 14.29 -16.89 4.07
CA PHE A 549 13.56 -15.69 3.69
C PHE A 549 12.91 -15.83 2.30
N ILE A 550 13.70 -16.26 1.30
CA ILE A 550 13.20 -16.49 -0.07
C ILE A 550 12.12 -17.56 -0.07
N ASN A 551 12.37 -18.72 0.55
CA ASN A 551 11.44 -19.83 0.59
C ASN A 551 10.10 -19.42 1.22
N HIS A 552 10.11 -18.66 2.31
CA HIS A 552 8.89 -18.20 2.95
C HIS A 552 8.12 -17.20 2.09
N CYS A 553 8.81 -16.23 1.46
CA CYS A 553 8.17 -15.30 0.52
C CYS A 553 7.56 -16.03 -0.69
N LEU A 554 8.25 -17.04 -1.23
CA LEU A 554 7.73 -17.85 -2.34
C LEU A 554 6.61 -18.78 -1.91
N SER A 555 6.61 -19.32 -0.67
CA SER A 555 5.46 -20.11 -0.19
C SER A 555 4.19 -19.25 -0.14
N MET A 556 4.31 -17.96 0.17
CA MET A 556 3.17 -17.04 0.15
C MET A 556 2.55 -16.85 -1.25
N LEU A 557 3.30 -17.09 -2.34
CA LEU A 557 2.77 -17.07 -3.70
C LEU A 557 1.78 -18.21 -3.95
N SER A 558 2.11 -19.41 -3.48
CA SER A 558 1.24 -20.60 -3.60
C SER A 558 0.01 -20.54 -2.70
N THR A 559 0.06 -19.74 -1.63
CA THR A 559 -1.00 -19.62 -0.62
C THR A 559 -1.77 -18.31 -0.72
N SER A 560 -1.84 -17.67 -1.89
CA SER A 560 -2.78 -16.54 -2.11
C SER A 560 -4.24 -17.02 -2.18
N VAL A 561 -4.66 -17.79 -1.18
CA VAL A 561 -6.02 -18.27 -0.95
C VAL A 561 -6.96 -17.14 -0.54
N HIS A 562 -6.46 -15.98 -0.10
CA HIS A 562 -7.33 -14.89 0.38
C HIS A 562 -8.43 -14.50 -0.62
N GLY A 563 -8.06 -14.24 -1.88
CA GLY A 563 -9.04 -13.90 -2.92
C GLY A 563 -9.94 -15.08 -3.28
N GLN A 564 -9.42 -16.30 -3.23
CA GLN A 564 -10.17 -17.52 -3.53
C GLN A 564 -11.17 -17.85 -2.42
N VAL A 565 -10.75 -17.84 -1.15
CA VAL A 565 -11.57 -17.97 0.06
C VAL A 565 -12.63 -16.89 0.09
N PHE A 566 -12.29 -15.65 -0.30
CA PHE A 566 -13.25 -14.55 -0.43
C PHE A 566 -14.32 -14.82 -1.48
N ASN A 567 -13.92 -15.21 -2.69
CA ASN A 567 -14.87 -15.52 -3.76
C ASN A 567 -15.71 -16.75 -3.41
N LEU A 568 -15.11 -17.79 -2.81
CA LEU A 568 -15.82 -18.97 -2.32
C LEU A 568 -16.82 -18.60 -1.24
N HIS A 569 -16.44 -17.74 -0.29
CA HIS A 569 -17.35 -17.23 0.75
C HIS A 569 -18.57 -16.55 0.11
N GLN A 570 -18.37 -15.64 -0.86
CA GLN A 570 -19.49 -15.00 -1.56
C GLN A 570 -20.41 -16.02 -2.25
N ILE A 571 -19.83 -17.00 -2.97
CA ILE A 571 -20.61 -18.06 -3.64
C ILE A 571 -21.39 -18.92 -2.63
N VAL A 572 -20.79 -19.24 -1.48
CA VAL A 572 -21.45 -20.02 -0.43
C VAL A 572 -22.60 -19.22 0.17
N VAL A 573 -22.39 -17.94 0.51
CA VAL A 573 -23.47 -17.10 1.04
C VAL A 573 -24.65 -17.00 0.06
N ASP A 574 -24.38 -16.76 -1.22
CA ASP A 574 -25.43 -16.61 -2.24
C ASP A 574 -26.26 -17.90 -2.44
N LYS A 575 -25.68 -19.08 -2.16
CA LYS A 575 -26.33 -20.38 -2.39
C LYS A 575 -27.07 -20.94 -1.16
N ASN A 576 -26.89 -20.37 0.02
CA ASN A 576 -27.43 -20.91 1.26
C ASN A 576 -28.48 -19.97 1.88
N GLU A 577 -29.58 -20.55 2.37
CA GLU A 577 -30.67 -19.79 3.01
C GLU A 577 -30.22 -19.10 4.31
N GLU A 578 -29.28 -19.70 5.05
CA GLU A 578 -28.65 -19.13 6.25
C GLU A 578 -27.56 -18.07 5.96
N LYS A 579 -27.33 -17.74 4.68
CA LYS A 579 -26.42 -16.69 4.20
C LYS A 579 -25.06 -16.65 4.94
N CYS A 580 -24.67 -15.52 5.55
CA CYS A 580 -23.36 -15.35 6.21
C CYS A 580 -23.29 -16.06 7.57
N GLU A 581 -24.45 -16.45 8.13
CA GLU A 581 -24.54 -17.10 9.43
C GLU A 581 -24.33 -18.62 9.37
N GLN A 582 -24.32 -19.21 8.18
CA GLN A 582 -23.99 -20.62 8.02
C GLN A 582 -22.65 -20.95 8.69
N ARG A 583 -22.59 -22.08 9.41
CA ARG A 583 -21.38 -22.52 10.15
C ARG A 583 -20.10 -22.50 9.30
N THR A 584 -20.21 -22.82 8.01
CA THR A 584 -19.08 -22.78 7.06
C THR A 584 -18.62 -21.34 6.80
N CYS A 585 -19.55 -20.41 6.59
CA CYS A 585 -19.25 -18.97 6.41
C CYS A 585 -18.56 -18.39 7.65
N GLN A 586 -19.06 -18.71 8.85
CA GLN A 586 -18.43 -18.27 10.10
C GLN A 586 -16.99 -18.80 10.27
N LYS A 587 -16.74 -20.06 9.91
CA LYS A 587 -15.39 -20.62 9.93
C LYS A 587 -14.48 -19.90 8.92
N LEU A 588 -14.95 -19.69 7.70
CA LEU A 588 -14.19 -18.95 6.68
C LEU A 588 -13.91 -17.52 7.14
N ALA A 589 -14.87 -16.84 7.78
CA ALA A 589 -14.68 -15.51 8.36
C ALA A 589 -13.56 -15.47 9.41
N LYS A 590 -13.53 -16.44 10.32
CA LYS A 590 -12.46 -16.57 11.32
C LYS A 590 -11.10 -16.87 10.69
N GLU A 591 -11.05 -17.78 9.73
CA GLU A 591 -9.82 -18.08 8.98
C GLU A 591 -9.29 -16.85 8.25
N MET A 592 -10.17 -16.06 7.63
CA MET A 592 -9.79 -14.81 6.96
C MET A 592 -9.19 -13.80 7.95
N ALA A 593 -9.84 -13.58 9.10
CA ALA A 593 -9.32 -12.69 10.14
C ALA A 593 -7.94 -13.16 10.65
N ASN A 594 -7.78 -14.46 10.88
CA ASN A 594 -6.51 -15.06 11.30
C ASN A 594 -5.40 -14.87 10.25
N MET A 595 -5.70 -15.06 8.96
CA MET A 595 -4.73 -14.83 7.89
C MET A 595 -4.26 -13.37 7.83
N PHE A 596 -5.15 -12.39 8.10
CA PHE A 596 -4.76 -10.99 8.21
C PHE A 596 -3.85 -10.72 9.42
N SER A 597 -4.08 -11.39 10.55
CA SER A 597 -3.26 -11.25 11.77
C SER A 597 -1.90 -11.94 11.69
N ILE A 598 -1.75 -13.01 10.91
CA ILE A 598 -0.46 -13.70 10.72
C ILE A 598 0.47 -12.88 9.80
N ALA A 599 -0.09 -12.03 8.94
CA ALA A 599 0.65 -11.15 8.04
C ALA A 599 1.04 -9.79 8.64
N SER A 600 0.55 -9.46 9.85
CA SER A 600 0.83 -8.22 10.61
C SER A 600 1.81 -8.44 11.77
#